data_AF-A0A2A2M385-F1
#
_entry.id   AF-A0A2A2M385-F1
#
_cell.length_a   1.000
_cell.length_b   1.000
_cell.length_c   1.000
_cell.angle_alpha   90.00
_cell.angle_beta   90.00
_cell.angle_gamma   90.00
#
_symmetry.space_group_name_H-M   'P 1'
#
loop_
_entity.id
_entity.type
_entity.pdbx_description
1 polymer ?
#
loop_
_entity_poly.entity_id
_entity_poly.type
_entity_poly.pdbx_seq_one_letter_code
_entity_poly.pdbx_strand_id
1 'polypeptide(L)'
;MVEPLAIPLAAEWTPERVRGDGMGGERFRTSPAVPNYGDIIMAHWLCSQRVEQEAGVLSRFDPRFWTVNFPRPMMAAVTNPAPDALRVDAVFYRRSDLAGLIWEAEDRFDHPLLRYETARDFRGCRLRFRWRSAGVKPLDAIRGPTLTIEGRDAAGKARVWHVRLWNYATGNPEDASVVIDFASVVGGFALPGEADPVWAGDVDRMFVSLVAPEFDETDVPLAAAQEGWVELTGIACDGPGAVIGIGEAVLPEHGFQIASGYDDSYNLTPARLLRNALHLGYRGAITHYVGMSHYFRLDALYGGFYVGLTGGVLNVACAAWHRDFAARAKACSTRIVGTTGSSARPMARRR
;
A
#
# COMPACT_ATOMS: atom_id res chain seq x y z
N MET A 1 31.88 -21.86 -9.16
CA MET A 1 30.53 -22.10 -9.69
C MET A 1 29.59 -22.12 -8.51
N VAL A 2 28.89 -21.02 -8.28
CA VAL A 2 27.91 -20.87 -7.20
C VAL A 2 26.57 -20.76 -7.93
N GLU A 3 25.65 -21.68 -7.66
CA GLU A 3 24.30 -21.64 -8.23
C GLU A 3 23.57 -20.35 -7.80
N PRO A 4 22.77 -19.73 -8.68
CA PRO A 4 21.88 -18.67 -8.27
C PRO A 4 20.78 -19.26 -7.38
N LEU A 5 20.86 -18.98 -6.08
CA LEU A 5 19.84 -19.32 -5.10
C LEU A 5 18.53 -18.62 -5.46
N ALA A 6 17.53 -19.43 -5.82
CA ALA A 6 16.17 -19.00 -6.04
C ALA A 6 15.63 -18.31 -4.78
N ILE A 7 15.16 -17.08 -4.93
CA ILE A 7 14.40 -16.37 -3.91
C ILE A 7 13.17 -17.25 -3.60
N PRO A 8 12.93 -17.65 -2.34
CA PRO A 8 11.75 -18.43 -2.00
C PRO A 8 10.51 -17.65 -2.41
N LEU A 9 9.71 -18.26 -3.29
CA LEU A 9 8.37 -17.81 -3.65
C LEU A 9 7.63 -17.42 -2.37
N ALA A 10 7.22 -16.15 -2.29
CA ALA A 10 6.21 -15.74 -1.33
C ALA A 10 5.04 -16.72 -1.48
N ALA A 11 4.73 -17.42 -0.38
CA ALA A 11 3.71 -18.46 -0.35
C ALA A 11 2.45 -18.00 -1.10
N GLU A 12 1.99 -18.85 -2.02
CA GLU A 12 0.70 -18.70 -2.69
C GLU A 12 -0.38 -18.43 -1.64
N TRP A 13 -1.06 -17.28 -1.75
CA TRP A 13 -2.22 -16.99 -0.92
C TRP A 13 -3.43 -16.70 -1.80
N THR A 14 -4.45 -17.53 -1.64
CA THR A 14 -5.78 -17.39 -2.23
C THR A 14 -6.71 -16.67 -1.24
N PRO A 15 -7.52 -15.70 -1.70
CA PRO A 15 -8.46 -15.00 -0.83
C PRO A 15 -9.73 -15.83 -0.64
N GLU A 16 -9.77 -16.67 0.40
CA GLU A 16 -11.02 -17.30 0.82
C GLU A 16 -11.73 -16.45 1.89
N ARG A 17 -12.78 -15.76 1.41
CA ARG A 17 -14.05 -15.41 2.06
C ARG A 17 -14.08 -15.38 3.60
N VAL A 18 -14.14 -14.15 4.15
CA VAL A 18 -14.98 -13.87 5.33
C VAL A 18 -16.40 -13.59 4.82
N ARG A 19 -17.19 -14.64 4.60
CA ARG A 19 -18.66 -14.54 4.60
C ARG A 19 -19.12 -15.14 5.92
N GLY A 20 -19.69 -14.30 6.79
CA GLY A 20 -20.46 -14.80 7.92
C GLY A 20 -21.65 -15.59 7.39
N ASP A 21 -21.75 -16.84 7.81
CA ASP A 21 -22.87 -17.72 7.51
C ASP A 21 -24.14 -17.17 8.17
N GLY A 22 -24.90 -16.38 7.42
CA GLY A 22 -26.24 -15.97 7.76
C GLY A 22 -27.20 -17.14 7.60
N MET A 23 -27.49 -17.81 8.72
CA MET A 23 -28.53 -18.81 8.85
C MET A 23 -29.91 -18.28 8.39
N GLY A 24 -30.59 -19.09 7.57
CA GLY A 24 -32.02 -19.35 7.67
C GLY A 24 -32.98 -18.20 7.34
N GLY A 25 -33.57 -18.24 6.15
CA GLY A 25 -34.71 -17.39 5.82
C GLY A 25 -35.96 -17.77 6.61
N GLU A 26 -36.67 -16.76 7.12
CA GLU A 26 -38.10 -16.85 7.37
C GLU A 26 -38.79 -15.61 6.77
N ARG A 27 -39.78 -15.89 5.92
CA ARG A 27 -40.62 -14.87 5.30
C ARG A 27 -41.56 -14.28 6.34
N PHE A 28 -41.25 -13.10 6.86
CA PHE A 28 -42.26 -12.31 7.57
C PHE A 28 -43.16 -11.57 6.57
N ARG A 29 -44.35 -12.11 6.35
CA ARG A 29 -45.50 -11.35 5.82
C ARG A 29 -46.10 -10.56 6.98
N THR A 30 -46.06 -9.24 6.92
CA THR A 30 -47.15 -8.38 7.41
C THR A 30 -47.17 -7.06 6.63
N SER A 31 -48.34 -6.71 6.11
CA SER A 31 -48.76 -5.34 5.90
C SER A 31 -50.01 -5.18 6.77
N PRO A 32 -50.20 -4.04 7.45
CA PRO A 32 -50.96 -2.99 6.77
C PRO A 32 -50.48 -1.54 7.04
N ALA A 33 -50.73 -0.70 6.03
CA ALA A 33 -50.92 0.74 6.04
C ALA A 33 -49.85 1.60 6.75
N VAL A 34 -48.85 2.04 5.99
CA VAL A 34 -47.98 3.18 6.34
C VAL A 34 -48.51 4.42 5.60
N PRO A 35 -48.61 5.61 6.24
CA PRO A 35 -49.11 6.83 5.60
C PRO A 35 -48.17 7.26 4.46
N ASN A 36 -48.78 7.80 3.39
CA ASN A 36 -48.11 8.35 2.22
C ASN A 36 -47.21 9.55 2.61
N TYR A 37 -45.97 9.28 2.98
CA TYR A 37 -44.87 10.24 2.86
C TYR A 37 -44.24 9.96 1.49
N GLY A 38 -44.31 10.94 0.59
CA GLY A 38 -43.83 10.81 -0.78
C GLY A 38 -42.48 10.08 -0.85
N ASP A 39 -42.51 8.91 -1.49
CA ASP A 39 -41.39 8.01 -1.63
C ASP A 39 -40.23 8.71 -2.34
N ILE A 40 -39.29 9.29 -1.59
CA ILE A 40 -37.90 9.37 -2.05
C ILE A 40 -37.39 7.93 -1.93
N ILE A 41 -37.68 7.12 -2.95
CA ILE A 41 -36.99 5.85 -3.14
C ILE A 41 -35.53 6.24 -3.35
N MET A 42 -34.71 6.18 -2.29
CA MET A 42 -33.26 6.20 -2.43
C MET A 42 -32.91 4.88 -3.13
N ALA A 43 -32.97 4.90 -4.46
CA ALA A 43 -32.52 3.82 -5.30
C ALA A 43 -31.05 3.58 -4.98
N HIS A 44 -30.77 2.53 -4.23
CA HIS A 44 -29.40 2.13 -3.94
C HIS A 44 -28.87 1.46 -5.20
N TRP A 45 -27.73 1.93 -5.68
CA TRP A 45 -27.07 1.38 -6.86
C TRP A 45 -25.77 0.70 -6.42
N LEU A 46 -25.71 -0.61 -6.59
CA LEU A 46 -24.49 -1.39 -6.40
C LEU A 46 -23.69 -1.36 -7.70
N CYS A 47 -22.54 -0.68 -7.66
CA CYS A 47 -21.69 -0.50 -8.83
C CYS A 47 -20.57 -1.54 -8.85
N SER A 48 -20.49 -2.37 -9.90
CA SER A 48 -19.36 -3.26 -10.17
C SER A 48 -18.32 -2.66 -11.12
N GLN A 49 -18.70 -1.62 -11.88
CA GLN A 49 -17.83 -0.87 -12.80
C GLN A 49 -18.48 0.46 -13.18
N ARG A 50 -17.66 1.43 -13.63
CA ARG A 50 -18.17 2.64 -14.29
C ARG A 50 -18.93 2.26 -15.57
N VAL A 51 -19.97 3.03 -15.89
CA VAL A 51 -20.70 2.94 -17.17
C VAL A 51 -20.70 4.31 -17.84
N GLU A 52 -21.28 5.31 -17.17
CA GLU A 52 -21.42 6.68 -17.68
C GLU A 52 -20.82 7.73 -16.73
N GLN A 53 -20.23 7.29 -15.61
CA GLN A 53 -19.64 8.20 -14.64
C GLN A 53 -18.35 8.82 -15.18
N GLU A 54 -18.09 10.06 -14.75
CA GLU A 54 -16.91 10.85 -15.11
C GLU A 54 -15.60 10.05 -14.96
N ALA A 55 -14.74 10.23 -15.95
CA ALA A 55 -13.43 9.61 -16.03
C ALA A 55 -12.38 10.68 -16.34
N GLY A 56 -11.17 10.44 -15.85
CA GLY A 56 -10.02 11.29 -16.08
C GLY A 56 -8.80 10.47 -16.52
N VAL A 57 -7.65 11.12 -16.44
CA VAL A 57 -6.35 10.51 -16.73
C VAL A 57 -5.43 10.62 -15.53
N LEU A 58 -4.57 9.62 -15.37
CA LEU A 58 -3.59 9.46 -14.31
C LEU A 58 -2.22 9.22 -14.92
N SER A 59 -1.20 9.95 -14.46
CA SER A 59 0.18 9.57 -14.74
C SER A 59 0.50 8.28 -13.98
N ARG A 60 0.92 7.24 -14.70
CA ARG A 60 1.31 5.96 -14.13
C ARG A 60 2.41 6.18 -13.07
N PHE A 61 2.39 5.35 -12.02
CA PHE A 61 3.23 5.50 -10.83
C PHE A 61 2.93 6.73 -9.97
N ASP A 62 1.75 7.35 -10.10
CA ASP A 62 1.30 8.41 -9.20
C ASP A 62 1.46 7.98 -7.72
N PRO A 63 2.15 8.78 -6.89
CA PRO A 63 2.48 8.43 -5.52
C PRO A 63 1.30 7.95 -4.68
N ARG A 64 0.09 8.44 -4.93
CA ARG A 64 -1.11 8.12 -4.13
C ARG A 64 -1.48 6.63 -4.20
N PHE A 65 -1.18 5.97 -5.30
CA PHE A 65 -1.69 4.63 -5.59
C PHE A 65 -0.71 3.49 -5.27
N TRP A 66 0.50 3.83 -4.83
CA TRP A 66 1.43 2.86 -4.26
C TRP A 66 0.91 2.31 -2.94
N THR A 67 1.24 1.05 -2.65
CA THR A 67 0.89 0.38 -1.41
C THR A 67 2.12 -0.21 -0.72
N VAL A 68 1.98 -0.59 0.54
CA VAL A 68 3.02 -1.36 1.25
C VAL A 68 2.48 -2.68 1.77
N ASN A 69 3.32 -3.70 1.76
CA ASN A 69 3.01 -4.96 2.45
C ASN A 69 4.26 -5.54 3.11
N PHE A 70 4.07 -6.30 4.18
CA PHE A 70 5.16 -6.82 5.01
C PHE A 70 4.66 -7.98 5.89
N PRO A 71 5.53 -8.93 6.30
CA PRO A 71 5.21 -9.91 7.34
C PRO A 71 5.08 -9.24 8.72
N ARG A 72 4.35 -9.85 9.64
CA ARG A 72 4.35 -9.39 11.05
C ARG A 72 5.48 -10.09 11.82
N PRO A 73 6.15 -9.42 12.77
CA PRO A 73 5.73 -8.20 13.46
C PRO A 73 6.35 -6.91 12.94
N MET A 74 7.14 -6.92 11.85
CA MET A 74 7.56 -5.65 11.23
C MET A 74 6.35 -4.80 10.82
N MET A 75 6.57 -3.49 10.74
CA MET A 75 5.54 -2.53 10.36
C MET A 75 6.11 -1.55 9.34
N ALA A 76 5.33 -1.21 8.33
CA ALA A 76 5.64 -0.14 7.40
C ALA A 76 4.39 0.68 7.05
N ALA A 77 4.60 1.92 6.63
CA ALA A 77 3.54 2.79 6.14
C ALA A 77 4.06 3.60 4.95
N VAL A 78 3.18 3.83 3.97
CA VAL A 78 3.44 4.74 2.85
C VAL A 78 2.63 6.02 2.99
N THR A 79 3.28 7.16 2.76
CA THR A 79 2.69 8.50 2.79
C THR A 79 3.12 9.30 1.56
N ASN A 80 2.42 10.41 1.26
CA ASN A 80 2.70 11.25 0.08
C ASN A 80 3.09 12.69 0.46
N PRO A 81 4.35 12.93 0.87
CA PRO A 81 4.76 14.25 1.34
C PRO A 81 4.63 15.37 0.29
N ALA A 82 4.61 15.02 -1.00
CA ALA A 82 4.37 15.95 -2.12
C ALA A 82 3.58 15.25 -3.26
N PRO A 83 3.02 15.98 -4.24
CA PRO A 83 2.28 15.38 -5.36
C PRO A 83 3.08 14.38 -6.21
N ASP A 84 4.40 14.56 -6.30
CA ASP A 84 5.37 13.75 -7.04
C ASP A 84 6.31 12.95 -6.11
N ALA A 85 5.93 12.77 -4.84
CA ALA A 85 6.73 12.07 -3.86
C ALA A 85 5.94 11.07 -3.01
N LEU A 86 6.59 9.95 -2.68
CA LEU A 86 6.15 9.04 -1.63
C LEU A 86 7.29 8.78 -0.65
N ARG A 87 6.91 8.45 0.59
CA ARG A 87 7.83 8.04 1.65
C ARG A 87 7.30 6.78 2.30
N VAL A 88 8.20 5.81 2.51
CA VAL A 88 7.98 4.62 3.34
C VAL A 88 8.76 4.79 4.63
N ASP A 89 8.07 4.70 5.77
CA ASP A 89 8.68 4.56 7.09
C ASP A 89 8.43 3.14 7.58
N ALA A 90 9.48 2.46 8.07
CA ALA A 90 9.43 1.06 8.47
C ALA A 90 10.15 0.82 9.81
N VAL A 91 9.73 -0.23 10.52
CA VAL A 91 10.43 -0.81 11.66
C VAL A 91 10.57 -2.32 11.45
N PHE A 92 11.79 -2.81 11.59
CA PHE A 92 12.19 -4.20 11.45
C PHE A 92 12.53 -4.79 12.82
N TYR A 93 12.21 -6.06 13.01
CA TYR A 93 12.42 -6.81 14.24
C TYR A 93 13.24 -8.09 14.02
N ARG A 94 13.29 -8.61 12.80
CA ARG A 94 14.04 -9.82 12.41
C ARG A 94 14.94 -9.56 11.22
N ARG A 95 15.97 -10.42 11.06
CA ARG A 95 16.88 -10.40 9.90
C ARG A 95 16.27 -10.97 8.61
N SER A 96 15.06 -11.54 8.71
CA SER A 96 14.22 -12.00 7.61
C SER A 96 13.16 -10.99 7.19
N ASP A 97 13.00 -9.88 7.92
CA ASP A 97 11.94 -8.90 7.66
C ASP A 97 12.17 -8.16 6.34
N LEU A 98 11.12 -8.12 5.50
CA LEU A 98 11.11 -7.48 4.20
C LEU A 98 9.79 -6.73 3.98
N ALA A 99 9.88 -5.42 3.74
CA ALA A 99 8.75 -4.62 3.27
C ALA A 99 8.80 -4.52 1.75
N GLY A 100 7.64 -4.64 1.10
CA GLY A 100 7.48 -4.35 -0.32
C GLY A 100 6.74 -3.03 -0.50
N LEU A 101 7.35 -2.08 -1.20
CA LEU A 101 6.67 -0.93 -1.78
C LEU A 101 6.13 -1.33 -3.16
N ILE A 102 4.81 -1.36 -3.33
CA ILE A 102 4.14 -2.08 -4.42
C ILE A 102 3.39 -1.11 -5.34
N TRP A 103 3.55 -1.33 -6.65
CA TRP A 103 2.67 -0.81 -7.69
C TRP A 103 1.94 -1.98 -8.36
N GLU A 104 0.61 -1.97 -8.36
CA GLU A 104 -0.20 -3.00 -9.00
C GLU A 104 -0.76 -2.52 -10.34
N ALA A 105 -0.71 -3.36 -11.38
CA ALA A 105 -1.28 -3.03 -12.68
C ALA A 105 -2.81 -2.91 -12.65
N GLU A 106 -3.45 -3.60 -11.71
CA GLU A 106 -4.89 -3.55 -11.44
C GLU A 106 -5.15 -2.87 -10.10
N ASP A 107 -6.07 -1.90 -10.09
CA ASP A 107 -6.56 -1.30 -8.86
C ASP A 107 -7.64 -2.18 -8.21
N ARG A 108 -7.26 -2.81 -7.10
CA ARG A 108 -8.11 -3.69 -6.30
C ARG A 108 -8.62 -3.04 -5.02
N PHE A 109 -8.25 -1.78 -4.75
CA PHE A 109 -8.50 -1.12 -3.47
C PHE A 109 -9.53 -0.01 -3.58
N ASP A 110 -9.50 0.78 -4.65
CA ASP A 110 -10.46 1.87 -4.83
C ASP A 110 -11.84 1.33 -5.17
N HIS A 111 -12.86 2.11 -4.79
CA HIS A 111 -14.22 1.84 -5.21
C HIS A 111 -14.29 1.71 -6.76
N PRO A 112 -15.14 0.83 -7.33
CA PRO A 112 -15.19 0.62 -8.79
C PRO A 112 -15.43 1.90 -9.63
N LEU A 113 -16.04 2.92 -9.02
CA LEU A 113 -16.22 4.24 -9.64
C LEU A 113 -14.95 5.11 -9.69
N LEU A 114 -13.96 4.82 -8.86
CA LEU A 114 -12.81 5.67 -8.60
C LEU A 114 -11.47 5.03 -8.98
N ARG A 115 -11.46 3.72 -9.16
CA ARG A 115 -10.27 2.94 -9.49
C ARG A 115 -9.63 3.35 -10.81
N TYR A 116 -8.31 3.29 -10.89
CA TYR A 116 -7.61 3.41 -12.17
C TYR A 116 -7.85 2.17 -13.06
N GLU A 117 -7.69 2.34 -14.37
CA GLU A 117 -7.86 1.23 -15.32
C GLU A 117 -6.74 0.20 -15.18
N THR A 118 -7.06 -1.08 -15.43
CA THR A 118 -6.04 -2.13 -15.45
C THR A 118 -5.19 -2.01 -16.71
N ALA A 119 -3.90 -1.73 -16.54
CA ALA A 119 -2.95 -1.61 -17.65
C ALA A 119 -1.67 -2.40 -17.37
N ARG A 120 -1.54 -3.57 -18.04
CA ARG A 120 -0.48 -4.56 -17.77
C ARG A 120 0.76 -4.41 -18.67
N ASP A 121 0.66 -3.66 -19.75
CA ASP A 121 1.79 -3.39 -20.64
C ASP A 121 2.56 -2.16 -20.16
N PHE A 122 3.80 -2.37 -19.74
CA PHE A 122 4.74 -1.34 -19.29
C PHE A 122 5.84 -1.07 -20.30
N ARG A 123 5.91 -1.78 -21.44
CA ARG A 123 7.02 -1.63 -22.41
C ARG A 123 7.17 -0.21 -22.97
N GLY A 124 6.08 0.57 -22.98
CA GLY A 124 6.08 1.98 -23.37
C GLY A 124 6.32 2.97 -22.22
N CYS A 125 6.81 2.51 -21.06
CA CYS A 125 7.00 3.33 -19.86
C CYS A 125 8.50 3.53 -19.58
N ARG A 126 8.86 4.76 -19.21
CA ARG A 126 10.16 5.09 -18.61
C ARG A 126 9.93 5.78 -17.28
N LEU A 127 10.21 5.06 -16.19
CA LEU A 127 10.05 5.54 -14.82
C LEU A 127 11.33 6.22 -14.34
N ARG A 128 11.20 7.41 -13.75
CA ARG A 128 12.29 8.13 -13.08
C ARG A 128 11.87 8.63 -11.71
N PHE A 129 12.81 8.64 -10.78
CA PHE A 129 12.66 9.24 -9.46
C PHE A 129 14.04 9.43 -8.82
N ARG A 130 14.13 10.32 -7.84
CA ARG A 130 15.26 10.38 -6.91
C ARG A 130 14.95 9.53 -5.69
N TRP A 131 15.80 8.56 -5.43
CA TRP A 131 15.83 7.74 -4.24
C TRP A 131 16.61 8.43 -3.13
N ARG A 132 16.06 8.43 -1.91
CA ARG A 132 16.80 8.71 -0.68
C ARG A 132 16.44 7.69 0.39
N SER A 133 17.39 7.26 1.21
CA SER A 133 17.12 6.27 2.26
C SER A 133 18.05 6.39 3.46
N ALA A 134 17.59 5.91 4.62
CA ALA A 134 18.45 5.62 5.77
C ALA A 134 17.86 4.50 6.62
N GLY A 135 18.69 3.74 7.35
CA GLY A 135 18.22 2.65 8.23
C GLY A 135 17.65 1.43 7.48
N VAL A 136 17.87 1.35 6.17
CA VAL A 136 17.64 0.18 5.31
C VAL A 136 18.94 -0.17 4.59
N LYS A 137 19.06 -1.36 4.00
CA LYS A 137 20.22 -1.65 3.13
C LYS A 137 20.31 -0.63 1.98
N PRO A 138 21.51 -0.11 1.66
CA PRO A 138 21.70 0.81 0.55
C PRO A 138 21.52 0.12 -0.81
N LEU A 139 21.31 0.90 -1.87
CA LEU A 139 21.04 0.40 -3.24
C LEU A 139 22.12 -0.57 -3.76
N ASP A 140 23.39 -0.29 -3.46
CA ASP A 140 24.53 -1.05 -3.96
C ASP A 140 24.82 -2.34 -3.16
N ALA A 141 24.18 -2.53 -2.01
CA ALA A 141 24.43 -3.69 -1.17
C ALA A 141 24.00 -5.00 -1.83
N ILE A 142 24.68 -6.08 -1.43
CA ILE A 142 24.15 -7.43 -1.62
C ILE A 142 22.84 -7.55 -0.84
N ARG A 143 21.79 -8.08 -1.48
CA ARG A 143 20.42 -8.12 -0.95
C ARG A 143 19.84 -6.73 -0.65
N GLY A 144 20.33 -5.69 -1.33
CA GLY A 144 19.76 -4.35 -1.29
C GLY A 144 18.43 -4.25 -2.05
N PRO A 145 17.85 -3.04 -2.12
CA PRO A 145 16.59 -2.78 -2.80
C PRO A 145 16.55 -3.32 -4.22
N THR A 146 15.59 -4.21 -4.46
CA THR A 146 15.40 -4.90 -5.74
C THR A 146 13.97 -4.67 -6.21
N LEU A 147 13.82 -4.26 -7.46
CA LEU A 147 12.53 -4.21 -8.13
C LEU A 147 12.19 -5.62 -8.64
N THR A 148 11.25 -6.26 -7.96
CA THR A 148 10.66 -7.52 -8.40
C THR A 148 9.47 -7.22 -9.30
N ILE A 149 9.45 -7.81 -10.50
CA ILE A 149 8.37 -7.68 -11.47
C ILE A 149 7.73 -9.04 -11.61
N GLU A 150 6.43 -9.14 -11.34
CA GLU A 150 5.65 -10.38 -11.45
C GLU A 150 4.65 -10.25 -12.58
N GLY A 151 4.54 -11.26 -13.43
CA GLY A 151 3.63 -11.25 -14.56
C GLY A 151 3.75 -12.50 -15.41
N ARG A 152 3.63 -12.33 -16.72
CA ARG A 152 3.81 -13.39 -17.72
C ARG A 152 4.88 -12.97 -18.71
N ASP A 153 5.62 -13.92 -19.28
CA ASP A 153 6.56 -13.67 -20.38
C ASP A 153 5.85 -13.54 -21.74
N ALA A 154 6.62 -13.33 -22.82
CA ALA A 154 6.07 -13.16 -24.17
C ALA A 154 5.27 -14.38 -24.68
N ALA A 155 5.47 -15.56 -24.10
CA ALA A 155 4.71 -16.77 -24.42
C ALA A 155 3.48 -16.94 -23.51
N GLY A 156 3.21 -15.99 -22.62
CA GLY A 156 2.11 -16.03 -21.65
C GLY A 156 2.39 -16.87 -20.41
N LYS A 157 3.64 -17.31 -20.18
CA LYS A 157 3.99 -18.13 -19.01
C LYS A 157 4.28 -17.25 -17.81
N ALA A 158 3.70 -17.58 -16.66
CA ALA A 158 3.97 -16.89 -15.40
C ALA A 158 5.47 -16.81 -15.11
N ARG A 159 5.96 -15.61 -14.79
CA ARG A 159 7.38 -15.33 -14.58
C ARG A 159 7.58 -14.19 -13.58
N VAL A 160 8.69 -14.28 -12.87
CA VAL A 160 9.17 -13.24 -11.95
C VAL A 160 10.56 -12.82 -12.41
N TRP A 161 10.81 -11.51 -12.46
CA TRP A 161 12.11 -10.93 -12.75
C TRP A 161 12.61 -10.12 -11.55
N HIS A 162 13.92 -10.11 -11.35
CA HIS A 162 14.58 -9.35 -10.28
C HIS A 162 15.52 -8.32 -10.89
N VAL A 163 15.15 -7.05 -10.78
CA VAL A 163 15.91 -5.91 -11.31
C VAL A 163 16.59 -5.19 -10.16
N ARG A 164 17.91 -5.26 -10.11
CA ARG A 164 18.69 -4.52 -9.11
C ARG A 164 18.68 -3.03 -9.44
N LEU A 165 18.08 -2.21 -8.57
CA LEU A 165 17.90 -0.78 -8.82
C LEU A 165 19.23 -0.02 -9.03
N TRP A 166 20.30 -0.44 -8.33
CA TRP A 166 21.62 0.18 -8.46
C TRP A 166 22.19 0.13 -9.88
N ASN A 167 21.84 -0.88 -10.67
CA ASN A 167 22.28 -0.98 -12.07
C ASN A 167 21.68 0.13 -12.96
N TYR A 168 20.68 0.84 -12.45
CA TYR A 168 19.94 1.92 -13.11
C TYR A 168 20.02 3.25 -12.33
N ALA A 169 20.95 3.32 -11.37
CA ALA A 169 21.10 4.46 -10.47
C ALA A 169 22.34 5.30 -10.84
N THR A 170 22.27 6.60 -10.59
CA THR A 170 23.41 7.53 -10.65
C THR A 170 23.40 8.40 -9.41
N GLY A 171 24.49 8.36 -8.64
CA GLY A 171 24.61 9.06 -7.36
C GLY A 171 25.27 8.17 -6.30
N ASN A 172 24.85 8.34 -5.06
CA ASN A 172 25.31 7.57 -3.92
C ASN A 172 24.31 6.45 -3.58
N PRO A 173 24.74 5.35 -2.94
CA PRO A 173 23.86 4.23 -2.62
C PRO A 173 22.62 4.54 -1.77
N GLU A 174 22.65 5.65 -1.02
CA GLU A 174 21.53 6.13 -0.20
C GLU A 174 20.87 7.41 -0.76
N ASP A 175 21.40 7.98 -1.85
CA ASP A 175 20.88 9.17 -2.52
C ASP A 175 21.26 9.15 -4.01
N ALA A 176 20.35 8.67 -4.85
CA ALA A 176 20.60 8.48 -6.28
C ALA A 176 19.39 8.82 -7.15
N SER A 177 19.66 9.28 -8.36
CA SER A 177 18.65 9.31 -9.43
C SER A 177 18.54 7.91 -10.04
N VAL A 178 17.33 7.35 -10.10
CA VAL A 178 17.05 6.04 -10.69
C VAL A 178 16.19 6.23 -11.94
N VAL A 179 16.57 5.57 -13.05
CA VAL A 179 15.83 5.62 -14.31
C VAL A 179 15.68 4.22 -14.89
N ILE A 180 14.43 3.75 -15.00
CA ILE A 180 14.10 2.42 -15.51
C ILE A 180 13.32 2.58 -16.82
N ASP A 181 13.92 2.12 -17.92
CA ASP A 181 13.25 2.00 -19.21
C ASP A 181 12.73 0.57 -19.37
N PHE A 182 11.41 0.40 -19.27
CA PHE A 182 10.78 -0.92 -19.34
C PHE A 182 10.81 -1.53 -20.74
N ALA A 183 11.18 -0.77 -21.78
CA ALA A 183 11.40 -1.32 -23.11
C ALA A 183 12.68 -2.18 -23.18
N SER A 184 13.65 -1.93 -22.31
CA SER A 184 14.99 -2.54 -22.38
C SER A 184 15.57 -2.94 -21.03
N VAL A 185 14.78 -2.92 -19.95
CA VAL A 185 15.25 -3.26 -18.61
C VAL A 185 15.70 -4.72 -18.55
N VAL A 186 16.87 -4.92 -17.93
CA VAL A 186 17.53 -6.21 -17.73
C VAL A 186 17.65 -6.47 -16.23
N GLY A 187 17.17 -7.62 -15.79
CA GLY A 187 17.35 -8.15 -14.44
C GLY A 187 18.72 -8.79 -14.23
N GLY A 188 19.00 -9.17 -12.98
CA GLY A 188 20.29 -9.77 -12.58
C GLY A 188 21.10 -8.85 -11.66
N PHE A 189 22.05 -9.44 -10.93
CA PHE A 189 22.89 -8.71 -9.98
C PHE A 189 24.10 -8.10 -10.69
N ALA A 190 24.91 -8.92 -11.37
CA ALA A 190 26.13 -8.50 -12.08
C ALA A 190 25.94 -8.43 -13.61
N LEU A 191 25.67 -7.24 -14.16
CA LEU A 191 25.51 -7.04 -15.60
C LEU A 191 26.86 -6.77 -16.30
N PRO A 192 27.06 -7.28 -17.54
CA PRO A 192 26.12 -8.06 -18.34
C PRO A 192 26.15 -9.58 -18.08
N GLY A 193 27.02 -10.08 -17.18
CA GLY A 193 27.27 -11.53 -17.00
C GLY A 193 26.05 -12.34 -16.53
N GLU A 194 25.18 -11.73 -15.74
CA GLU A 194 23.94 -12.34 -15.20
C GLU A 194 22.69 -11.71 -15.82
N ALA A 195 22.80 -11.15 -17.03
CA ALA A 195 21.69 -10.48 -17.69
C ALA A 195 20.47 -11.40 -17.85
N ASP A 196 19.35 -10.99 -17.26
CA ASP A 196 18.05 -11.61 -17.47
C ASP A 196 17.06 -10.59 -18.08
N PRO A 197 16.89 -10.55 -19.41
CA PRO A 197 16.00 -9.60 -20.06
C PRO A 197 14.56 -9.68 -19.54
N VAL A 198 14.01 -8.53 -19.17
CA VAL A 198 12.62 -8.43 -18.69
C VAL A 198 11.69 -8.24 -19.87
N TRP A 199 10.60 -9.01 -19.90
CA TRP A 199 9.49 -8.73 -20.80
C TRP A 199 8.36 -8.06 -20.01
N ALA A 200 8.25 -6.74 -20.11
CA ALA A 200 7.29 -5.94 -19.33
C ALA A 200 5.92 -5.79 -20.04
N GLY A 201 5.53 -6.75 -20.89
CA GLY A 201 4.32 -6.66 -21.72
C GLY A 201 3.04 -7.09 -21.01
N ASP A 202 3.14 -7.89 -19.95
CA ASP A 202 2.01 -8.36 -19.17
C ASP A 202 2.39 -8.54 -17.69
N VAL A 203 2.37 -7.43 -16.96
CA VAL A 203 2.76 -7.35 -15.54
C VAL A 203 1.52 -7.34 -14.64
N ASP A 204 1.56 -8.10 -13.56
CA ASP A 204 0.58 -8.07 -12.47
C ASP A 204 0.88 -6.97 -11.46
N ARG A 205 2.11 -6.97 -10.97
CA ARG A 205 2.58 -5.99 -10.01
C ARG A 205 4.09 -5.88 -10.06
N MET A 206 4.58 -4.78 -9.51
CA MET A 206 5.99 -4.54 -9.26
C MET A 206 6.15 -4.18 -7.80
N PHE A 207 7.22 -4.62 -7.15
CA PHE A 207 7.53 -4.15 -5.81
C PHE A 207 9.01 -3.95 -5.58
N VAL A 208 9.35 -2.92 -4.82
CA VAL A 208 10.71 -2.65 -4.37
C VAL A 208 10.88 -3.18 -2.96
N SER A 209 11.82 -4.10 -2.77
CA SER A 209 12.14 -4.66 -1.45
C SER A 209 12.89 -3.66 -0.58
N LEU A 210 12.49 -3.56 0.69
CA LEU A 210 13.14 -2.78 1.73
C LEU A 210 13.44 -3.71 2.90
N VAL A 211 14.71 -3.75 3.32
CA VAL A 211 15.19 -4.65 4.37
C VAL A 211 16.12 -3.93 5.33
N ALA A 212 16.22 -4.42 6.57
CA ALA A 212 17.15 -3.89 7.56
C ALA A 212 18.62 -4.06 7.12
N PRO A 213 19.55 -3.21 7.60
CA PRO A 213 20.98 -3.33 7.28
C PRO A 213 21.57 -4.73 7.55
N GLU A 214 21.13 -5.37 8.63
CA GLU A 214 21.53 -6.73 9.04
C GLU A 214 20.77 -7.86 8.33
N PHE A 215 19.91 -7.58 7.35
CA PHE A 215 19.14 -8.61 6.67
C PHE A 215 20.04 -9.69 6.04
N ASP A 216 19.73 -10.94 6.38
CA ASP A 216 20.44 -12.13 5.91
C ASP A 216 19.50 -13.31 5.59
N GLU A 217 18.18 -13.07 5.57
CA GLU A 217 17.10 -14.06 5.36
C GLU A 217 16.86 -15.02 6.53
N THR A 218 17.71 -15.00 7.57
CA THR A 218 17.50 -15.87 8.73
C THR A 218 16.39 -15.33 9.64
N ASP A 219 15.59 -16.24 10.21
CA ASP A 219 14.51 -15.88 11.14
C ASP A 219 15.04 -15.59 12.56
N VAL A 220 16.07 -14.77 12.65
CA VAL A 220 16.73 -14.38 13.89
C VAL A 220 16.28 -12.96 14.26
N PRO A 221 15.82 -12.72 15.50
CA PRO A 221 15.54 -11.37 15.99
C PRO A 221 16.76 -10.46 15.89
N LEU A 222 16.53 -9.21 15.50
CA LEU A 222 17.54 -8.15 15.60
C LEU A 222 17.84 -7.86 17.08
N ALA A 223 19.05 -7.37 17.36
CA ALA A 223 19.46 -7.00 18.72
C ALA A 223 18.57 -5.90 19.32
N ALA A 224 18.04 -5.02 18.47
CA ALA A 224 17.02 -4.05 18.79
C ALA A 224 16.12 -3.82 17.56
N ALA A 225 14.91 -3.31 17.78
CA ALA A 225 14.05 -2.87 16.69
C ALA A 225 14.76 -1.80 15.85
N GLN A 226 14.86 -2.03 14.54
CA GLN A 226 15.55 -1.14 13.62
C GLN A 226 14.53 -0.31 12.84
N GLU A 227 14.59 1.01 12.97
CA GLU A 227 13.80 1.91 12.14
C GLU A 227 14.55 2.26 10.85
N GLY A 228 13.82 2.39 9.76
CA GLY A 228 14.36 2.75 8.45
C GLY A 228 13.33 3.49 7.61
N TRP A 229 13.81 4.25 6.63
CA TRP A 229 12.95 4.95 5.70
C TRP A 229 13.53 5.01 4.30
N VAL A 230 12.61 5.13 3.33
CA VAL A 230 12.90 5.37 1.92
C VAL A 230 11.97 6.46 1.41
N GLU A 231 12.50 7.36 0.60
CA GLU A 231 11.73 8.40 -0.06
C GLU A 231 12.05 8.43 -1.55
N LEU A 232 11.00 8.42 -2.36
CA LEU A 232 11.07 8.58 -3.80
C LEU A 232 10.46 9.94 -4.11
N THR A 233 11.24 10.84 -4.70
CA THR A 233 10.83 12.21 -5.06
C THR A 233 10.98 12.44 -6.55
N GLY A 234 10.23 13.38 -7.11
CA GLY A 234 10.26 13.64 -8.55
C GLY A 234 9.82 12.43 -9.37
N ILE A 235 8.90 11.61 -8.83
CA ILE A 235 8.37 10.44 -9.53
C ILE A 235 7.68 10.92 -10.81
N ALA A 236 8.13 10.37 -11.94
CA ALA A 236 7.52 10.64 -13.23
C ALA A 236 7.65 9.43 -14.15
N CYS A 237 6.66 9.30 -15.02
CA CYS A 237 6.65 8.31 -16.08
C CYS A 237 6.56 9.03 -17.42
N ASP A 238 7.45 8.68 -18.34
CA ASP A 238 7.44 9.19 -19.71
C ASP A 238 7.13 8.02 -20.69
N GLY A 239 6.75 8.35 -21.92
CA GLY A 239 6.48 7.38 -23.00
C GLY A 239 4.99 7.11 -23.27
N PRO A 240 4.67 6.36 -24.34
CA PRO A 240 3.28 6.14 -24.77
C PRO A 240 2.44 5.34 -23.76
N GLY A 241 3.05 4.62 -22.83
CA GLY A 241 2.35 3.89 -21.76
C GLY A 241 2.20 4.68 -20.44
N ALA A 242 2.68 5.93 -20.39
CA ALA A 242 2.81 6.69 -19.14
C ALA A 242 1.50 7.21 -18.56
N VAL A 243 0.42 7.25 -19.34
CA VAL A 243 -0.87 7.78 -18.92
C VAL A 243 -1.91 6.66 -18.99
N ILE A 244 -2.69 6.51 -17.93
CA ILE A 244 -3.78 5.54 -17.83
C ILE A 244 -5.07 6.24 -17.41
N GLY A 245 -6.22 5.65 -17.75
CA GLY A 245 -7.53 6.12 -17.31
C GLY A 245 -7.75 5.97 -15.81
N ILE A 246 -8.53 6.88 -15.22
CA ILE A 246 -8.97 6.82 -13.82
C ILE A 246 -10.43 7.21 -13.68
N GLY A 247 -11.13 6.63 -12.72
CA GLY A 247 -12.49 7.07 -12.39
C GLY A 247 -12.49 8.35 -11.57
N GLU A 248 -13.25 9.36 -12.00
CA GLU A 248 -13.35 10.67 -11.34
C GLU A 248 -14.80 10.98 -10.94
N ALA A 249 -15.58 9.93 -10.67
CA ALA A 249 -16.95 10.10 -10.18
C ALA A 249 -16.96 10.94 -8.89
N VAL A 250 -17.78 12.00 -8.86
CA VAL A 250 -18.03 12.79 -7.66
C VAL A 250 -19.51 12.70 -7.34
N LEU A 251 -19.83 11.97 -6.28
CA LEU A 251 -21.20 11.85 -5.80
C LEU A 251 -21.59 13.10 -4.99
N PRO A 252 -22.88 13.50 -5.02
CA PRO A 252 -23.38 14.55 -4.13
C PRO A 252 -23.10 14.23 -2.66
N GLU A 253 -22.87 15.26 -1.86
CA GLU A 253 -22.83 15.10 -0.40
C GLU A 253 -24.15 14.48 0.08
N HIS A 254 -24.04 13.44 0.90
CA HIS A 254 -25.18 12.76 1.48
C HIS A 254 -25.11 12.77 3.01
N GLY A 255 -26.23 12.49 3.67
CA GLY A 255 -26.34 12.57 5.14
C GLY A 255 -25.50 11.55 5.93
N PHE A 256 -24.84 10.59 5.28
CA PHE A 256 -23.99 9.61 5.93
C PHE A 256 -22.54 10.09 6.12
N GLN A 257 -22.01 9.79 7.29
CA GLN A 257 -20.58 9.82 7.60
C GLN A 257 -19.95 8.45 7.28
N ILE A 258 -18.63 8.32 7.43
CA ILE A 258 -17.92 7.07 7.13
C ILE A 258 -17.13 6.57 8.35
N ALA A 259 -17.01 5.25 8.45
CA ALA A 259 -16.06 4.60 9.33
C ALA A 259 -14.86 4.08 8.52
N SER A 260 -13.67 4.16 9.09
CA SER A 260 -12.43 3.65 8.51
C SER A 260 -11.58 2.99 9.60
N GLY A 261 -10.57 2.21 9.22
CA GLY A 261 -9.67 1.54 10.16
C GLY A 261 -8.24 1.52 9.65
N TYR A 262 -7.27 1.89 10.50
CA TYR A 262 -5.86 1.79 10.15
C TYR A 262 -5.42 0.33 9.98
N ASP A 263 -5.86 -0.59 10.85
CA ASP A 263 -5.54 -2.01 10.72
C ASP A 263 -5.99 -2.63 9.40
N ASP A 264 -7.02 -2.07 8.76
CA ASP A 264 -7.56 -2.54 7.47
C ASP A 264 -7.09 -1.69 6.28
N SER A 265 -6.33 -0.62 6.51
CA SER A 265 -5.91 0.34 5.48
C SER A 265 -4.45 0.77 5.61
N TYR A 266 -3.66 0.12 6.47
CA TYR A 266 -2.25 0.45 6.73
C TYR A 266 -1.40 0.40 5.46
N ASN A 267 -1.80 -0.46 4.52
CA ASN A 267 -1.14 -0.68 3.24
C ASN A 267 -1.37 0.47 2.26
N LEU A 268 -2.43 1.28 2.45
CA LEU A 268 -2.81 2.37 1.54
C LEU A 268 -2.23 3.70 2.00
N THR A 269 -2.02 4.61 1.06
CA THR A 269 -1.72 6.00 1.41
C THR A 269 -2.96 6.69 2.02
N PRO A 270 -2.76 7.59 3.01
CA PRO A 270 -3.86 8.40 3.53
C PRO A 270 -4.56 9.25 2.45
N ALA A 271 -3.81 9.69 1.44
CA ALA A 271 -4.34 10.45 0.30
C ALA A 271 -5.39 9.64 -0.48
N ARG A 272 -5.09 8.38 -0.79
CA ARG A 272 -6.00 7.48 -1.52
C ARG A 272 -7.27 7.17 -0.73
N LEU A 273 -7.13 6.92 0.57
CA LEU A 273 -8.26 6.67 1.46
C LEU A 273 -9.22 7.88 1.53
N LEU A 274 -8.67 9.09 1.72
CA LEU A 274 -9.47 10.31 1.75
C LEU A 274 -10.11 10.63 0.40
N ARG A 275 -9.39 10.40 -0.70
CA ARG A 275 -9.95 10.54 -2.05
C ARG A 275 -11.23 9.72 -2.21
N ASN A 276 -11.19 8.44 -1.83
CA ASN A 276 -12.36 7.57 -1.91
C ASN A 276 -13.53 8.11 -1.07
N ALA A 277 -13.29 8.43 0.20
CA ALA A 277 -14.35 8.95 1.07
C ALA A 277 -14.98 10.24 0.50
N LEU A 278 -14.15 11.18 0.06
CA LEU A 278 -14.64 12.49 -0.40
C LEU A 278 -15.32 12.42 -1.77
N HIS A 279 -14.80 11.64 -2.71
CA HIS A 279 -15.41 11.51 -4.03
C HIS A 279 -16.73 10.71 -3.98
N LEU A 280 -16.91 9.83 -3.00
CA LEU A 280 -18.17 9.11 -2.78
C LEU A 280 -19.22 9.90 -1.98
N GLY A 281 -18.98 11.18 -1.69
CA GLY A 281 -19.98 12.05 -1.05
C GLY A 281 -19.96 12.04 0.49
N TYR A 282 -19.05 11.30 1.14
CA TYR A 282 -18.93 11.32 2.60
C TYR A 282 -18.32 12.64 3.08
N ARG A 283 -18.96 13.31 4.04
CA ARG A 283 -18.52 14.58 4.63
C ARG A 283 -18.66 14.57 6.15
N GLY A 284 -18.18 15.64 6.78
CA GLY A 284 -18.28 15.83 8.22
C GLY A 284 -17.22 15.08 9.01
N ALA A 285 -17.50 13.85 9.44
CA ALA A 285 -16.60 13.08 10.30
C ALA A 285 -16.25 11.70 9.74
N ILE A 286 -15.02 11.27 10.02
CA ILE A 286 -14.55 9.89 9.83
C ILE A 286 -14.36 9.29 11.22
N THR A 287 -15.15 8.26 11.54
CA THR A 287 -14.88 7.41 12.70
C THR A 287 -13.73 6.50 12.35
N HIS A 288 -12.56 6.73 12.94
CA HIS A 288 -11.32 6.05 12.58
C HIS A 288 -10.89 5.06 13.67
N TYR A 289 -10.95 3.78 13.35
CA TYR A 289 -10.47 2.71 14.22
C TYR A 289 -8.96 2.57 14.09
N VAL A 290 -8.21 2.77 15.17
CA VAL A 290 -6.74 2.71 15.11
C VAL A 290 -6.24 1.26 14.94
N GLY A 291 -7.02 0.26 15.36
CA GLY A 291 -6.61 -1.14 15.29
C GLY A 291 -6.23 -1.76 16.62
N MET A 292 -5.70 -3.00 16.53
CA MET A 292 -5.05 -3.77 17.59
C MET A 292 -3.70 -4.35 17.17
N SER A 293 -3.26 -4.21 15.90
CA SER A 293 -2.13 -4.99 15.41
C SER A 293 -1.01 -4.20 14.73
N HIS A 294 -1.26 -3.01 14.18
CA HIS A 294 -0.24 -2.30 13.38
C HIS A 294 0.42 -1.08 14.05
N TYR A 295 0.10 -0.77 15.32
CA TYR A 295 0.55 0.49 15.94
C TYR A 295 1.56 0.35 17.07
N PHE A 296 1.66 -0.81 17.71
CA PHE A 296 2.56 -0.96 18.85
C PHE A 296 4.03 -0.93 18.44
N ARG A 297 4.86 -0.32 19.29
CA ARG A 297 6.29 -0.61 19.35
C ARG A 297 6.50 -1.89 20.16
N LEU A 298 7.39 -2.76 19.68
CA LEU A 298 7.67 -4.04 20.32
C LEU A 298 9.12 -4.12 20.81
N ASP A 299 9.32 -4.82 21.92
CA ASP A 299 10.63 -5.17 22.47
C ASP A 299 10.81 -6.70 22.41
N ALA A 300 12.02 -7.15 22.06
CA ALA A 300 12.38 -8.56 22.09
C ALA A 300 12.61 -9.01 23.54
N LEU A 301 11.68 -9.79 24.09
CA LEU A 301 11.70 -10.25 25.48
C LEU A 301 11.29 -11.73 25.54
N TYR A 302 11.97 -12.53 26.38
CA TYR A 302 11.62 -13.93 26.63
C TYR A 302 11.45 -14.80 25.36
N GLY A 303 12.23 -14.52 24.31
CA GLY A 303 12.14 -15.23 23.03
C GLY A 303 10.94 -14.82 22.15
N GLY A 304 10.23 -13.75 22.48
CA GLY A 304 9.11 -13.20 21.69
C GLY A 304 9.15 -11.68 21.58
N PHE A 305 8.09 -11.10 21.00
CA PHE A 305 7.92 -9.65 20.87
C PHE A 305 6.74 -9.17 21.71
N TYR A 306 7.02 -8.24 22.61
CA TYR A 306 6.04 -7.72 23.58
C TYR A 306 5.90 -6.21 23.42
N VAL A 307 4.71 -5.67 23.70
CA VAL A 307 4.48 -4.23 23.64
C VAL A 307 5.41 -3.51 24.61
N GLY A 308 6.23 -2.63 24.06
CA GLY A 308 7.19 -1.80 24.78
C GLY A 308 6.69 -0.37 24.94
N LEU A 309 7.18 0.31 25.98
CA LEU A 309 7.02 1.77 26.16
C LEU A 309 8.34 2.52 25.93
N THR A 310 9.45 1.80 25.83
CA THR A 310 10.79 2.34 25.63
C THR A 310 10.86 3.03 24.26
N GLY A 311 11.11 4.34 24.25
CA GLY A 311 11.15 5.12 23.00
C GLY A 311 9.77 5.52 22.45
N GLY A 312 8.70 5.30 23.22
CA GLY A 312 7.32 5.66 22.85
C GLY A 312 6.42 4.44 22.62
N VAL A 313 5.10 4.68 22.60
CA VAL A 313 4.07 3.63 22.51
C VAL A 313 3.77 3.23 21.07
N LEU A 314 3.90 4.18 20.13
CA LEU A 314 3.59 3.99 18.72
C LEU A 314 4.86 3.70 17.92
N ASN A 315 4.79 2.74 17.00
CA ASN A 315 5.86 2.57 16.02
C ASN A 315 5.89 3.72 15.00
N VAL A 316 7.05 3.90 14.35
CA VAL A 316 7.30 5.01 13.42
C VAL A 316 6.34 5.02 12.23
N ALA A 317 6.01 3.84 11.68
CA ALA A 317 5.11 3.69 10.54
C ALA A 317 3.69 4.18 10.88
N CYS A 318 3.15 3.74 12.01
CA CYS A 318 1.84 4.16 12.49
C CYS A 318 1.79 5.67 12.76
N ALA A 319 2.82 6.22 13.39
CA ALA A 319 2.91 7.65 13.67
C ALA A 319 2.97 8.48 12.38
N ALA A 320 3.75 8.04 11.38
CA ALA A 320 3.85 8.71 10.08
C ALA A 320 2.51 8.71 9.34
N TRP A 321 1.86 7.55 9.24
CA TRP A 321 0.57 7.40 8.55
C TRP A 321 -0.53 8.27 9.16
N HIS A 322 -0.70 8.22 10.48
CA HIS A 322 -1.74 9.00 11.16
C HIS A 322 -1.48 10.50 11.11
N ARG A 323 -0.21 10.93 11.13
CA ARG A 323 0.15 12.34 10.96
C ARG A 323 -0.27 12.84 9.59
N ASP A 324 0.03 12.09 8.52
CA ASP A 324 -0.36 12.45 7.15
C ASP A 324 -1.88 12.42 6.98
N PHE A 325 -2.56 11.38 7.50
CA PHE A 325 -4.02 11.28 7.47
C PHE A 325 -4.71 12.46 8.18
N ALA A 326 -4.25 12.81 9.39
CA ALA A 326 -4.81 13.92 10.14
C ALA A 326 -4.56 15.28 9.49
N ALA A 327 -3.36 15.50 8.93
CA ALA A 327 -3.03 16.73 8.21
C ALA A 327 -3.93 16.92 6.98
N ARG A 328 -4.13 15.86 6.19
CA ARG A 328 -5.01 15.89 5.01
C ARG A 328 -6.47 16.05 5.35
N ALA A 329 -6.98 15.30 6.34
CA ALA A 329 -8.36 15.41 6.78
C ALA A 329 -8.66 16.85 7.24
N LYS A 330 -7.73 17.47 7.99
CA LYS A 330 -7.82 18.87 8.38
C LYS A 330 -7.86 19.81 7.17
N ALA A 331 -7.00 19.60 6.17
CA ALA A 331 -6.99 20.40 4.93
C ALA A 331 -8.30 20.29 4.15
N CYS A 332 -8.98 19.13 4.22
CA CYS A 332 -10.28 18.90 3.59
C CYS A 332 -11.48 19.25 4.49
N SER A 333 -11.27 19.89 5.65
CA SER A 333 -12.33 20.19 6.65
C SER A 333 -13.09 18.95 7.16
N THR A 334 -12.44 17.79 7.15
CA THR A 334 -12.99 16.53 7.66
C THR A 334 -12.49 16.27 9.08
N ARG A 335 -13.41 16.01 10.00
CA ARG A 335 -13.09 15.67 11.39
C ARG A 335 -12.72 14.19 11.52
N ILE A 336 -11.64 13.87 12.21
CA ILE A 336 -11.33 12.48 12.59
C ILE A 336 -11.78 12.25 14.02
N VAL A 337 -12.57 11.20 14.25
CA VAL A 337 -12.96 10.72 15.58
C VAL A 337 -12.28 9.37 15.79
N GLY A 338 -11.19 9.38 16.57
CA GLY A 338 -10.43 8.17 16.86
C GLY A 338 -11.18 7.24 17.81
N THR A 339 -11.16 5.95 17.49
CA THR A 339 -11.63 4.88 18.37
C THR A 339 -10.55 3.82 18.52
N THR A 340 -10.33 3.35 19.74
CA THR A 340 -9.41 2.25 20.06
C THR A 340 -10.24 1.05 20.51
N GLY A 341 -9.87 -0.17 20.11
CA GLY A 341 -10.60 -1.41 20.42
C GLY A 341 -10.58 -1.85 21.88
N SER A 342 -10.05 -1.01 22.78
CA SER A 342 -10.03 -1.31 24.20
C SER A 342 -11.40 -1.00 24.83
N SER A 343 -12.14 -2.06 25.13
CA SER A 343 -13.21 -2.07 26.13
C SER A 343 -12.67 -1.92 27.56
N ALA A 344 -11.76 -0.97 27.80
CA ALA A 344 -11.38 -0.53 29.14
C ALA A 344 -11.84 0.92 29.35
N ARG A 345 -13.17 1.13 29.37
CA ARG A 345 -13.70 2.22 30.20
C ARG A 345 -13.47 1.79 31.66
N PRO A 346 -12.72 2.54 32.48
CA PRO A 346 -12.97 2.45 33.90
C PRO A 346 -14.40 2.95 34.08
N MET A 347 -15.29 2.11 34.61
CA MET A 347 -16.49 2.57 35.28
C MET A 347 -16.05 3.45 36.45
N ALA A 348 -15.77 4.73 36.18
CA ALA A 348 -15.77 5.75 37.20
C ALA A 348 -17.24 5.93 37.61
N ARG A 349 -17.63 5.18 38.64
CA ARG A 349 -18.86 5.43 39.39
C ARG A 349 -18.87 6.91 39.77
N ARG A 350 -19.91 7.62 39.34
CA ARG A 350 -20.30 8.88 39.95
C ARG A 350 -20.46 8.65 41.45
N ARG A 351 -19.71 9.40 42.25
CA ARG A 351 -20.18 9.93 43.53
C ARG A 351 -20.02 11.44 43.46
#